data_AF-A0A3P3ZCX2-F1
#
_entry.id   AF-A0A3P3ZCX2-F1
#
_cell.length_a   1.000
_cell.length_b   1.000
_cell.length_c   1.000
_cell.angle_alpha   90.00
_cell.angle_beta   90.00
_cell.angle_gamma   90.00
#
_symmetry.space_group_name_H-M   'P 1'
#
loop_
_entity.id
_entity.type
_entity.pdbx_description
1 polymer ?
#
loop_
_entity_poly.entity_id
_entity_poly.type
_entity_poly.pdbx_seq_one_letter_code
_entity_poly.pdbx_strand_id
1 'polypeptide(L)'
;MRAAVCTVQQAPVAGAALRCQARLITRLYTSYYKGELFPNQLVRPLERLPRGVSIAAARKGMQTAAPSSSGSGNAAAAASPEVVTWEDVDSTDLVHTNEQSRVVMAEASLAPRRPYVPLSEVAKMELQGDYLTEGGLHQEALEYYGVVAKAYELAYSKGHPQVAGIRLKLAGAFRRTRRLTSSKANCEAALQMLDSTDQPPLELIVEALFELGLTTEAMNDASAGTIFEEAVTLVDTFHNSGQSHKMLRLLPRLGRRFNLNFEEKFLYFSPFDYDRVFALADQCLEKAEAFYQARNDRAGVMRVLQQRKELIDKKFFNMRDFAGRIHTMRGHWKRRAQVLTNAPTPDELLRYSPTIHQVHRDFKYELNAPIGREKEVQPGVNRVVQDMGNPYRCRGVHSQRMLRDAEKNFEKYVRGDAFGA
;
A
#
# COMPACT_ATOMS: atom_id res chain seq x y z
N MET A 1 -8.19 48.70 0.73
CA MET A 1 -9.42 48.94 -0.07
C MET A 1 -10.62 48.97 0.86
N ARG A 2 -11.43 50.02 0.77
CA ARG A 2 -12.54 50.34 1.68
C ARG A 2 -13.59 49.22 1.68
N ALA A 3 -13.99 48.78 2.87
CA ALA A 3 -15.13 47.89 3.05
C ALA A 3 -16.42 48.65 2.69
N ALA A 4 -17.09 48.21 1.61
CA ALA A 4 -18.39 48.72 1.24
C ALA A 4 -19.44 48.17 2.21
N VAL A 5 -19.91 49.04 3.11
CA VAL A 5 -21.09 48.78 3.94
C VAL A 5 -22.32 49.03 3.06
N CYS A 6 -22.92 47.96 2.55
CA CYS A 6 -24.23 48.04 1.90
C CYS A 6 -25.30 48.17 2.99
N THR A 7 -25.73 49.40 3.26
CA THR A 7 -26.91 49.69 4.08
C THR A 7 -28.17 49.46 3.24
N VAL A 8 -28.86 48.35 3.46
CA VAL A 8 -30.24 48.17 2.98
C VAL A 8 -31.16 48.83 4.00
N GLN A 9 -31.68 50.02 3.67
CA GLN A 9 -32.77 50.65 4.40
C GLN A 9 -34.06 49.84 4.20
N GLN A 10 -34.61 49.30 5.28
CA GLN A 10 -36.00 48.82 5.33
C GLN A 10 -36.77 49.64 6.37
N ALA A 11 -37.98 50.06 5.97
CA ALA A 11 -38.90 50.89 6.74
C ALA A 11 -39.38 50.21 8.05
N PRO A 12 -39.82 50.99 9.06
CA PRO A 12 -40.14 50.46 10.37
C PRO A 12 -41.56 49.87 10.38
N VAL A 13 -41.68 48.54 10.37
CA VAL A 13 -42.92 47.87 10.74
C VAL A 13 -42.80 47.47 12.21
N ALA A 14 -43.65 48.08 13.03
CA ALA A 14 -43.80 47.80 14.44
C ALA A 14 -44.32 46.36 14.65
N GLY A 15 -43.40 45.49 15.02
CA GLY A 15 -43.66 44.16 15.52
C GLY A 15 -42.41 43.70 16.22
N ALA A 16 -42.48 43.49 17.54
CA ALA A 16 -41.37 43.02 18.36
C ALA A 16 -41.00 41.58 17.97
N ALA A 17 -40.35 41.42 16.81
CA ALA A 17 -39.66 40.20 16.45
C ALA A 17 -38.44 40.12 17.36
N LEU A 18 -38.44 39.14 18.27
CA LEU A 18 -37.24 38.69 18.97
C LEU A 18 -36.14 38.50 17.93
N ARG A 19 -35.25 39.49 17.78
CA ARG A 19 -34.04 39.37 17.00
C ARG A 19 -33.19 38.33 17.71
N CYS A 20 -33.29 37.07 17.29
CA CYS A 20 -32.30 36.05 17.62
C CYS A 20 -30.95 36.62 17.20
N GLN A 21 -30.19 37.17 18.15
CA GLN A 21 -28.82 37.58 17.91
C GLN A 21 -28.10 36.35 17.39
N ALA A 22 -27.67 36.39 16.14
CA ALA A 22 -26.83 35.36 15.56
C ALA A 22 -25.55 35.32 16.40
N ARG A 23 -25.48 34.40 17.36
CA ARG A 23 -24.28 34.22 18.18
C ARG A 23 -23.19 33.72 17.25
N LEU A 24 -22.21 34.58 16.97
CA LEU A 24 -20.97 34.21 16.31
C LEU A 24 -20.15 33.40 17.31
N ILE A 25 -20.34 32.08 17.31
CA ILE A 25 -19.61 31.16 18.18
C ILE A 25 -18.32 30.76 17.45
N THR A 26 -17.17 31.18 17.96
CA THR A 26 -15.84 30.73 17.54
C THR A 26 -15.21 29.87 18.64
N ARG A 27 -14.32 28.95 18.25
CA ARG A 27 -13.55 28.13 19.21
C ARG A 27 -12.24 28.84 19.54
N LEU A 28 -12.05 29.22 20.79
CA LEU A 28 -10.80 29.85 21.29
C LEU A 28 -9.73 28.82 21.67
N TYR A 29 -10.10 27.54 21.79
CA TYR A 29 -9.22 26.44 22.21
C TYR A 29 -8.44 26.69 23.52
N THR A 30 -9.01 27.48 24.44
CA THR A 30 -8.39 27.81 25.74
C THR A 30 -8.39 26.64 26.72
N SER A 31 -9.47 25.86 26.75
CA SER A 31 -9.56 24.62 27.52
C SER A 31 -9.07 23.43 26.71
N TYR A 32 -8.76 22.32 27.38
CA TYR A 32 -8.40 21.06 26.72
C TYR A 32 -9.43 20.69 25.64
N TYR A 33 -8.95 20.57 24.41
CA TYR A 33 -9.75 20.18 23.26
C TYR A 33 -9.36 18.76 22.84
N LYS A 34 -10.30 17.82 22.92
CA LYS A 34 -10.09 16.45 22.46
C LYS A 34 -9.98 16.43 20.93
N GLY A 35 -8.93 15.78 20.42
CA GLY A 35 -8.75 15.58 18.99
C GLY A 35 -9.93 14.86 18.33
N GLU A 36 -10.20 15.20 17.08
CA GLU A 36 -11.27 14.57 16.30
C GLU A 36 -10.79 13.26 15.67
N LEU A 37 -11.67 12.26 15.61
CA LEU A 37 -11.39 11.01 14.91
C LEU A 37 -11.51 11.23 13.41
N PHE A 38 -10.41 11.08 12.69
CA PHE A 38 -10.36 11.34 11.26
C PHE A 38 -9.71 10.17 10.49
N PRO A 39 -10.15 9.85 9.25
CA PRO A 39 -9.66 8.67 8.53
C PRO A 39 -8.14 8.64 8.25
N ASN A 40 -7.47 9.79 8.32
CA ASN A 40 -6.01 9.85 8.18
C ASN A 40 -5.25 9.20 9.35
N GLN A 41 -5.92 8.94 10.49
CA GLN A 41 -5.35 8.29 11.67
C GLN A 41 -5.36 6.75 11.57
N LEU A 42 -5.77 6.17 10.44
CA LEU A 42 -5.76 4.73 10.24
C LEU A 42 -4.35 4.16 10.36
N VAL A 43 -4.22 3.07 11.13
CA VAL A 43 -2.95 2.34 11.28
C VAL A 43 -2.62 1.66 9.95
N ARG A 44 -1.50 2.05 9.36
CA ARG A 44 -1.05 1.49 8.09
C ARG A 44 -0.22 0.21 8.33
N PRO A 45 -0.41 -0.83 7.52
CA PRO A 45 0.51 -1.95 7.50
C PRO A 45 1.86 -1.50 6.91
N LEU A 46 2.94 -2.06 7.44
CA LEU A 46 4.28 -1.91 6.84
C LEU A 46 4.37 -2.84 5.63
N GLU A 47 4.90 -2.32 4.53
CA GLU A 47 5.20 -3.13 3.36
C GLU A 47 6.38 -4.05 3.63
N ARG A 48 6.28 -5.30 3.16
CA ARG A 48 7.27 -6.35 3.41
C ARG A 48 7.66 -7.01 2.12
N LEU A 49 8.89 -7.51 2.10
CA LEU A 49 9.37 -8.33 0.99
C LEU A 49 8.57 -9.66 0.91
N PRO A 50 8.28 -10.17 -0.31
CA PRO A 50 7.64 -11.47 -0.48
C PRO A 50 8.46 -12.61 0.16
N ARG A 51 7.78 -13.65 0.64
CA ARG A 51 8.46 -14.84 1.18
C ARG A 51 9.28 -15.51 0.08
N GLY A 52 10.49 -15.95 0.41
CA GLY A 52 11.40 -16.63 -0.52
C GLY A 52 12.29 -15.71 -1.35
N VAL A 53 12.08 -14.39 -1.31
CA VAL A 53 13.00 -13.42 -1.91
C VAL A 53 13.96 -12.92 -0.82
N SER A 54 15.25 -13.25 -0.92
CA SER A 54 16.27 -12.64 -0.05
C SER A 54 16.72 -11.30 -0.62
N ILE A 55 17.26 -10.41 0.22
CA ILE A 55 17.79 -9.11 -0.23
C ILE A 55 19.01 -9.37 -1.13
N ALA A 56 19.85 -10.33 -0.77
CA ALA A 56 20.96 -10.77 -1.62
C ALA A 56 20.51 -11.24 -3.01
N ALA A 57 19.39 -11.97 -3.12
CA ALA A 57 18.83 -12.38 -4.41
C ALA A 57 18.20 -11.21 -5.17
N ALA A 58 17.45 -10.34 -4.47
CA ALA A 58 16.86 -9.14 -5.03
C ALA A 58 17.91 -8.17 -5.59
N ARG A 59 19.09 -8.11 -4.94
CA ARG A 59 20.27 -7.37 -5.40
C ARG A 59 21.01 -8.07 -6.56
N LYS A 60 21.10 -9.41 -6.56
CA LYS A 60 21.81 -10.18 -7.60
C LYS A 60 21.04 -10.34 -8.90
N GLY A 61 19.71 -10.38 -8.88
CA GLY A 61 18.88 -10.38 -10.09
C GLY A 61 19.14 -9.18 -11.01
N MET A 62 19.94 -8.22 -10.55
CA MET A 62 20.32 -6.99 -11.21
C MET A 62 21.69 -7.04 -11.93
N GLN A 63 22.56 -8.04 -11.69
CA GLN A 63 23.86 -8.12 -12.39
C GLN A 63 23.76 -8.77 -13.79
N THR A 64 22.63 -9.38 -14.15
CA THR A 64 22.43 -10.08 -15.42
C THR A 64 21.47 -9.38 -16.39
N ALA A 65 21.01 -8.17 -16.09
CA ALA A 65 20.05 -7.44 -16.94
C ALA A 65 20.70 -6.26 -17.69
N ALA A 66 21.49 -6.57 -18.72
CA ALA A 66 21.86 -5.66 -19.81
C ALA A 66 21.49 -6.34 -21.16
N PRO A 67 21.20 -5.58 -22.22
CA PRO A 67 20.10 -5.88 -23.14
C PRO A 67 20.46 -7.01 -24.10
N SER A 68 19.75 -8.13 -24.01
CA SER A 68 19.77 -9.13 -25.09
C SER A 68 18.60 -8.88 -26.03
N SER A 69 19.00 -8.48 -27.22
CA SER A 69 18.27 -8.57 -28.48
C SER A 69 17.42 -9.84 -28.59
N SER A 70 16.26 -9.67 -29.21
CA SER A 70 15.41 -10.69 -29.82
C SER A 70 16.14 -12.01 -30.15
N GLY A 71 15.83 -13.05 -29.39
CA GLY A 71 16.28 -14.40 -29.64
C GLY A 71 15.41 -15.38 -28.87
N SER A 72 14.42 -15.94 -29.56
CA SER A 72 13.63 -17.07 -29.08
C SER A 72 14.56 -18.24 -28.72
N GLY A 73 14.60 -18.61 -27.44
CA GLY A 73 15.35 -19.77 -26.97
C GLY A 73 14.72 -20.30 -25.69
N ASN A 74 13.90 -21.34 -25.83
CA ASN A 74 13.37 -22.11 -24.71
C ASN A 74 14.49 -22.71 -23.87
N ALA A 75 14.51 -22.40 -22.58
CA ALA A 75 15.22 -23.17 -21.57
C ALA A 75 14.24 -23.51 -20.44
N ALA A 76 13.45 -24.55 -20.65
CA ALA A 76 12.68 -25.21 -19.61
C ALA A 76 13.65 -26.05 -18.75
N ALA A 77 13.95 -25.57 -17.55
CA ALA A 77 14.48 -26.40 -16.47
C ALA A 77 13.41 -26.48 -15.38
N ALA A 78 12.83 -27.68 -15.29
CA ALA A 78 11.69 -28.01 -14.45
C ALA A 78 12.04 -27.88 -12.95
N ALA A 79 11.31 -27.01 -12.24
CA ALA A 79 10.97 -27.22 -10.85
C ALA A 79 9.55 -27.79 -10.84
N SER A 80 9.40 -29.02 -10.35
CA SER A 80 8.09 -29.67 -10.16
C SER A 80 7.17 -28.75 -9.34
N PRO A 81 5.95 -28.45 -9.80
CA PRO A 81 5.00 -27.69 -8.99
C PRO A 81 4.58 -28.57 -7.80
N GLU A 82 4.71 -28.03 -6.60
CA GLU A 82 4.08 -28.57 -5.40
C GLU A 82 2.59 -28.73 -5.70
N VAL A 83 2.08 -29.96 -5.59
CA VAL A 83 0.68 -30.28 -5.85
C VAL A 83 -0.14 -29.68 -4.71
N VAL A 84 -0.65 -28.47 -4.93
CA VAL A 84 -1.64 -27.85 -4.03
C VAL A 84 -2.95 -28.60 -4.21
N THR A 85 -3.31 -29.41 -3.22
CA THR A 85 -4.55 -30.18 -3.15
C THR A 85 -5.70 -29.32 -2.62
N TRP A 86 -6.89 -29.50 -3.16
CA TRP A 86 -8.08 -28.69 -2.85
C TRP A 86 -8.60 -28.78 -1.40
N GLU A 87 -8.00 -29.63 -0.57
CA GLU A 87 -8.28 -29.70 0.87
C GLU A 87 -7.69 -28.50 1.64
N ASP A 88 -6.76 -27.74 1.04
CA ASP A 88 -6.10 -26.57 1.67
C ASP A 88 -6.87 -25.24 1.50
N VAL A 89 -8.00 -25.23 0.78
CA VAL A 89 -8.75 -23.99 0.49
C VAL A 89 -9.45 -23.43 1.73
N ASP A 90 -9.91 -24.31 2.64
CA ASP A 90 -10.54 -23.94 3.91
C ASP A 90 -9.57 -23.21 4.87
N SER A 91 -8.26 -23.20 4.57
CA SER A 91 -7.23 -22.48 5.34
C SER A 91 -7.15 -20.98 5.00
N THR A 92 -7.83 -20.50 3.96
CA THR A 92 -7.75 -19.09 3.52
C THR A 92 -8.85 -18.19 4.07
N ASP A 93 -9.80 -18.75 4.83
CA ASP A 93 -10.88 -18.00 5.45
C ASP A 93 -10.37 -17.25 6.71
N LEU A 94 -10.53 -15.92 6.71
CA LEU A 94 -10.14 -15.02 7.81
C LEU A 94 -10.83 -15.37 9.16
N VAL A 95 -11.87 -16.19 9.13
CA VAL A 95 -12.60 -16.67 10.32
C VAL A 95 -11.93 -17.90 10.94
N HIS A 96 -11.42 -18.84 10.12
CA HIS A 96 -10.70 -20.03 10.62
C HIS A 96 -9.24 -19.77 10.95
N THR A 97 -8.61 -18.74 10.37
CA THR A 97 -7.30 -18.28 10.85
C THR A 97 -7.32 -17.85 12.32
N ASN A 98 -8.45 -17.35 12.86
CA ASN A 98 -8.64 -17.03 14.28
C ASN A 98 -8.92 -18.27 15.16
N GLU A 99 -9.50 -19.34 14.60
CA GLU A 99 -9.78 -20.59 15.31
C GLU A 99 -8.58 -21.55 15.29
N GLN A 100 -7.92 -21.71 14.15
CA GLN A 100 -6.65 -22.41 14.03
C GLN A 100 -5.54 -21.68 14.78
N SER A 101 -5.51 -20.34 14.80
CA SER A 101 -4.60 -19.66 15.73
C SER A 101 -4.98 -19.88 17.18
N ARG A 102 -6.26 -20.05 17.56
CA ARG A 102 -6.64 -20.42 18.95
C ARG A 102 -6.26 -21.86 19.33
N VAL A 103 -6.36 -22.82 18.42
CA VAL A 103 -5.96 -24.23 18.66
C VAL A 103 -4.43 -24.37 18.59
N VAL A 104 -3.76 -23.71 17.66
CA VAL A 104 -2.29 -23.63 17.61
C VAL A 104 -1.74 -22.80 18.76
N MET A 105 -2.46 -21.81 19.32
CA MET A 105 -2.07 -21.10 20.55
C MET A 105 -2.15 -22.00 21.79
N ALA A 106 -2.94 -23.09 21.76
CA ALA A 106 -3.03 -24.02 22.88
C ALA A 106 -1.85 -25.01 22.94
N GLU A 107 -1.19 -25.28 21.80
CA GLU A 107 -0.02 -26.18 21.72
C GLU A 107 1.28 -25.51 21.27
N ALA A 108 1.24 -24.26 20.80
CA ALA A 108 2.42 -23.43 20.60
C ALA A 108 2.97 -23.02 21.96
N SER A 109 3.91 -23.84 22.44
CA SER A 109 5.02 -23.46 23.31
C SER A 109 5.09 -21.94 23.52
N LEU A 110 4.86 -21.49 24.76
CA LEU A 110 5.06 -20.11 25.19
C LEU A 110 6.20 -19.47 24.39
N ALA A 111 5.89 -18.43 23.60
CA ALA A 111 6.91 -17.64 22.91
C ALA A 111 8.07 -17.42 23.90
N PRO A 112 9.32 -17.73 23.53
CA PRO A 112 10.43 -17.78 24.47
C PRO A 112 10.42 -16.51 25.30
N ARG A 113 10.31 -16.69 26.62
CA ARG A 113 10.07 -15.60 27.56
C ARG A 113 11.22 -14.60 27.40
N ARG A 114 10.96 -13.49 26.72
CA ARG A 114 11.97 -12.46 26.47
C ARG A 114 12.45 -11.94 27.82
N PRO A 115 13.75 -11.67 27.98
CA PRO A 115 14.25 -11.08 29.21
C PRO A 115 13.58 -9.73 29.43
N TYR A 116 13.29 -9.41 30.69
CA TYR A 116 12.73 -8.11 31.02
C TYR A 116 13.76 -7.02 30.76
N VAL A 117 13.37 -6.06 29.94
CA VAL A 117 14.13 -4.84 29.65
C VAL A 117 13.14 -3.67 29.73
N PRO A 118 13.47 -2.54 30.37
CA PRO A 118 12.57 -1.39 30.48
C PRO A 118 12.47 -0.64 29.15
N LEU A 119 11.76 -1.22 28.17
CA LEU A 119 11.67 -0.72 26.80
C LEU A 119 11.12 0.70 26.70
N SER A 120 10.28 1.13 27.66
CA SER A 120 9.76 2.50 27.70
C SER A 120 10.86 3.53 27.97
N GLU A 121 11.79 3.25 28.89
CA GLU A 121 12.92 4.14 29.16
C GLU A 121 13.96 4.09 28.05
N VAL A 122 14.20 2.90 27.50
CA VAL A 122 15.08 2.72 26.34
C VAL A 122 14.55 3.49 25.12
N ALA A 123 13.25 3.51 24.89
CA ALA A 123 12.63 4.29 23.82
C ALA A 123 12.76 5.82 24.04
N LYS A 124 12.69 6.30 25.30
CA LYS A 124 12.97 7.72 25.59
C LYS A 124 14.42 8.08 25.28
N MET A 125 15.36 7.20 25.61
CA MET A 125 16.78 7.37 25.30
C MET A 125 17.02 7.35 23.78
N GLU A 126 16.35 6.47 23.05
CA GLU A 126 16.39 6.43 21.58
C GLU A 126 15.89 7.74 20.97
N LEU A 127 14.72 8.22 21.44
CA LEU A 127 14.14 9.48 20.98
C LEU A 127 15.05 10.67 21.28
N GLN A 128 15.69 10.69 22.45
CA GLN A 128 16.67 11.72 22.79
C GLN A 128 17.89 11.67 21.84
N GLY A 129 18.38 10.47 21.49
CA GLY A 129 19.43 10.28 20.49
C GLY A 129 19.03 10.81 19.11
N ASP A 130 17.78 10.57 18.69
CA ASP A 130 17.22 11.11 17.45
C ASP A 130 17.20 12.65 17.46
N TYR A 131 16.70 13.27 18.53
CA TYR A 131 16.71 14.73 18.70
C TYR A 131 18.11 15.34 18.69
N LEU A 132 19.09 14.70 19.35
CA LEU A 132 20.48 15.16 19.35
C LEU A 132 21.11 15.03 17.96
N THR A 133 20.79 13.97 17.22
CA THR A 133 21.28 13.79 15.84
C THR A 133 20.73 14.87 14.91
N GLU A 134 19.43 15.16 15.00
CA GLU A 134 18.78 16.24 14.25
C GLU A 134 19.32 17.63 14.67
N GLY A 135 19.64 17.82 15.95
CA GLY A 135 20.23 19.04 16.50
C GLY A 135 21.74 19.22 16.23
N GLY A 136 22.41 18.25 15.59
CA GLY A 136 23.83 18.34 15.23
C GLY A 136 24.83 17.82 16.28
N LEU A 137 24.36 17.35 17.44
CA LEU A 137 25.19 16.83 18.53
C LEU A 137 25.47 15.33 18.35
N HIS A 138 26.28 15.02 17.33
CA HIS A 138 26.46 13.64 16.84
C HIS A 138 27.21 12.71 17.80
N GLN A 139 28.11 13.24 18.63
CA GLN A 139 28.89 12.42 19.56
C GLN A 139 28.01 11.94 20.74
N GLU A 140 27.19 12.83 21.30
CA GLU A 140 26.24 12.47 22.36
C GLU A 140 25.20 11.47 21.82
N ALA A 141 24.64 11.74 20.64
CA ALA A 141 23.68 10.83 20.01
C ALA A 141 24.25 9.41 19.82
N LEU A 142 25.53 9.30 19.43
CA LEU A 142 26.20 8.01 19.27
C LEU A 142 26.23 7.20 20.58
N GLU A 143 26.44 7.87 21.72
CA GLU A 143 26.47 7.24 23.03
C GLU A 143 25.08 6.75 23.44
N TYR A 144 24.04 7.58 23.23
CA TYR A 144 22.64 7.17 23.43
C TYR A 144 22.28 5.95 22.58
N TYR A 145 22.59 5.97 21.28
CA TYR A 145 22.33 4.83 20.40
C TYR A 145 23.12 3.58 20.80
N GLY A 146 24.35 3.72 21.30
CA GLY A 146 25.14 2.59 21.79
C GLY A 146 24.48 1.88 22.97
N VAL A 147 23.97 2.65 23.94
CA VAL A 147 23.22 2.11 25.09
C VAL A 147 21.93 1.43 24.65
N VAL A 148 21.15 2.08 23.78
CA VAL A 148 19.88 1.56 23.26
C VAL A 148 20.09 0.29 22.44
N ALA A 149 21.10 0.27 21.56
CA ALA A 149 21.44 -0.91 20.77
C ALA A 149 21.75 -2.10 21.66
N LYS A 150 22.50 -1.90 22.74
CA LYS A 150 22.82 -2.98 23.68
C LYS A 150 21.58 -3.50 24.40
N ALA A 151 20.67 -2.62 24.78
CA ALA A 151 19.40 -3.00 25.40
C ALA A 151 18.50 -3.79 24.43
N TYR A 152 18.44 -3.38 23.15
CA TYR A 152 17.66 -4.09 22.13
C TYR A 152 18.26 -5.45 21.77
N GLU A 153 19.58 -5.60 21.73
CA GLU A 153 20.23 -6.91 21.56
C GLU A 153 19.90 -7.89 22.68
N LEU A 154 19.68 -7.40 23.90
CA LEU A 154 19.24 -8.24 25.03
C LEU A 154 17.75 -8.55 24.94
N ALA A 155 16.92 -7.57 24.58
CA ALA A 155 15.47 -7.70 24.58
C ALA A 155 14.91 -8.54 23.42
N TYR A 156 15.58 -8.50 22.25
CA TYR A 156 15.08 -9.08 21.01
C TYR A 156 15.99 -10.19 20.46
N SER A 157 15.45 -11.03 19.58
CA SER A 157 16.23 -12.04 18.88
C SER A 157 17.18 -11.42 17.84
N LYS A 158 18.23 -12.15 17.46
CA LYS A 158 19.30 -11.66 16.57
C LYS A 158 18.81 -11.16 15.19
N GLY A 159 17.68 -11.66 14.68
CA GLY A 159 17.10 -11.24 13.40
C GLY A 159 15.94 -10.25 13.53
N HIS A 160 15.73 -9.64 14.70
CA HIS A 160 14.57 -8.78 14.91
C HIS A 160 14.74 -7.41 14.20
N PRO A 161 13.71 -6.90 13.48
CA PRO A 161 13.81 -5.66 12.70
C PRO A 161 14.17 -4.44 13.54
N GLN A 162 13.75 -4.40 14.81
CA GLN A 162 14.10 -3.29 15.71
C GLN A 162 15.60 -3.26 16.08
N VAL A 163 16.27 -4.41 16.11
CA VAL A 163 17.73 -4.49 16.31
C VAL A 163 18.45 -4.02 15.06
N ALA A 164 17.95 -4.36 13.87
CA ALA A 164 18.48 -3.84 12.62
C ALA A 164 18.29 -2.31 12.54
N GLY A 165 17.10 -1.80 12.86
CA GLY A 165 16.79 -0.37 12.83
C GLY A 165 17.69 0.48 13.74
N ILE A 166 17.90 0.08 15.00
CA ILE A 166 18.81 0.83 15.90
C ILE A 166 20.27 0.77 15.42
N ARG A 167 20.70 -0.35 14.83
CA ARG A 167 22.05 -0.47 14.24
C ARG A 167 22.23 0.46 13.04
N LEU A 168 21.19 0.70 12.26
CA LEU A 168 21.22 1.71 11.18
C LEU A 168 21.36 3.13 11.73
N LYS A 169 20.60 3.49 12.77
CA LYS A 169 20.74 4.79 13.45
C LYS A 169 22.15 4.98 14.01
N LEU A 170 22.69 3.95 14.67
CA LEU A 170 24.06 3.90 15.18
C LEU A 170 25.10 4.04 14.05
N ALA A 171 24.90 3.38 12.91
CA ALA A 171 25.74 3.53 11.73
C ALA A 171 25.72 4.97 11.21
N GLY A 172 24.54 5.58 11.11
CA GLY A 172 24.39 6.98 10.73
C GLY A 172 25.09 7.94 11.70
N ALA A 173 25.06 7.67 13.01
CA ALA A 173 25.80 8.45 14.01
C ALA A 173 27.33 8.27 13.85
N PHE A 174 27.81 7.04 13.67
CA PHE A 174 29.21 6.77 13.38
C PHE A 174 29.72 7.53 12.15
N ARG A 175 28.95 7.56 11.06
CA ARG A 175 29.32 8.33 9.86
C ARG A 175 29.51 9.81 10.18
N ARG A 176 28.55 10.41 10.89
CA ARG A 176 28.56 11.83 11.26
C ARG A 176 29.75 12.20 12.16
N THR A 177 30.18 11.27 13.02
CA THR A 177 31.41 11.38 13.83
C THR A 177 32.71 11.04 13.09
N ARG A 178 32.67 10.86 11.76
CA ARG A 178 33.81 10.48 10.89
C ARG A 178 34.39 9.08 11.12
N ARG A 179 33.71 8.22 11.86
CA ARG A 179 34.10 6.80 12.06
C ARG A 179 33.50 5.93 10.94
N LEU A 180 34.01 6.12 9.72
CA LEU A 180 33.42 5.57 8.49
C LEU A 180 33.49 4.04 8.40
N THR A 181 34.60 3.43 8.83
CA THR A 181 34.78 1.96 8.78
C THR A 181 33.79 1.23 9.68
N SER A 182 33.59 1.72 10.91
CA SER A 182 32.57 1.19 11.83
C SER A 182 31.16 1.44 11.31
N SER A 183 30.92 2.57 10.65
CA SER A 183 29.61 2.85 10.06
C SER A 183 29.26 1.84 8.96
N LYS A 184 30.18 1.63 8.01
CA LYS A 184 30.03 0.63 6.94
C LYS A 184 29.79 -0.77 7.49
N ALA A 185 30.59 -1.20 8.47
CA ALA A 185 30.44 -2.51 9.11
C ALA A 185 29.06 -2.69 9.77
N ASN A 186 28.51 -1.64 10.40
CA ASN A 186 27.18 -1.70 11.01
C ASN A 186 26.07 -1.75 9.95
N CYS A 187 26.19 -1.01 8.84
CA CYS A 187 25.25 -1.10 7.71
C CYS A 187 25.24 -2.51 7.09
N GLU A 188 26.41 -3.08 6.84
CA GLU A 188 26.55 -4.44 6.28
C GLU A 188 25.99 -5.49 7.23
N ALA A 189 26.26 -5.37 8.54
CA ALA A 189 25.68 -6.26 9.55
C ALA A 189 24.15 -6.13 9.62
N ALA A 190 23.60 -4.92 9.50
CA ALA A 190 22.15 -4.72 9.47
C ALA A 190 21.52 -5.34 8.21
N LEU A 191 22.14 -5.21 7.04
CA LEU A 191 21.68 -5.86 5.81
C LEU A 191 21.70 -7.39 5.93
N GLN A 192 22.78 -7.97 6.49
CA GLN A 192 22.86 -9.42 6.75
C GLN A 192 21.76 -9.91 7.72
N MET A 193 21.42 -9.11 8.75
CA MET A 193 20.32 -9.43 9.65
C MET A 193 18.97 -9.41 8.93
N LEU A 194 18.73 -8.40 8.10
CA LEU A 194 17.50 -8.30 7.31
C LEU A 194 17.40 -9.42 6.27
N ASP A 195 18.53 -9.86 5.69
CA ASP A 195 18.62 -11.01 4.79
C ASP A 195 18.22 -12.33 5.47
N SER A 196 18.55 -12.49 6.75
CA SER A 196 18.19 -13.67 7.54
C SER A 196 16.74 -13.70 8.02
N THR A 197 15.96 -12.65 7.71
CA THR A 197 14.56 -12.52 8.12
C THR A 197 13.63 -12.94 7.00
N ASP A 198 12.57 -13.70 7.29
CA ASP A 198 11.69 -14.25 6.24
C ASP A 198 10.90 -13.20 5.44
N GLN A 199 10.63 -12.03 6.05
CA GLN A 199 9.87 -10.92 5.46
C GLN A 199 10.31 -9.57 6.05
N PRO A 200 11.49 -9.05 5.71
CA PRO A 200 11.96 -7.76 6.19
C PRO A 200 11.05 -6.63 5.67
N PRO A 201 10.80 -5.58 6.48
CA PRO A 201 10.04 -4.42 6.04
C PRO A 201 10.86 -3.63 5.00
N LEU A 202 10.21 -3.25 3.90
CA LEU A 202 10.86 -2.60 2.75
C LEU A 202 11.52 -1.28 3.15
N GLU A 203 10.88 -0.53 4.04
CA GLU A 203 11.40 0.73 4.59
C GLU A 203 12.78 0.58 5.22
N LEU A 204 13.00 -0.45 6.05
CA LEU A 204 14.30 -0.66 6.70
C LEU A 204 15.38 -1.09 5.71
N ILE A 205 15.01 -1.82 4.65
CA ILE A 205 15.96 -2.24 3.62
C ILE A 205 16.44 -1.02 2.82
N VAL A 206 15.50 -0.17 2.40
CA VAL A 206 15.81 1.07 1.66
C VAL A 206 16.61 2.03 2.53
N GLU A 207 16.25 2.18 3.81
CA GLU A 207 17.04 2.98 4.77
C GLU A 207 18.45 2.41 4.97
N ALA A 208 18.61 1.09 5.05
CA ALA A 208 19.92 0.45 5.18
C ALA A 208 20.81 0.70 3.95
N LEU A 209 20.25 0.57 2.75
CA LEU A 209 20.98 0.85 1.51
C LEU A 209 21.29 2.34 1.36
N PHE A 210 20.38 3.22 1.77
CA PHE A 210 20.59 4.66 1.78
C PHE A 210 21.75 5.05 2.71
N GLU A 211 21.74 4.56 3.96
CA GLU A 211 22.81 4.82 4.92
C GLU A 211 24.14 4.23 4.44
N LEU A 212 24.12 3.03 3.83
CA LEU A 212 25.29 2.44 3.19
C LEU A 212 25.83 3.33 2.05
N GLY A 213 24.98 3.79 1.14
CA GLY A 213 25.35 4.68 0.03
C GLY A 213 25.99 5.99 0.50
N LEU A 214 25.42 6.60 1.53
CA LEU A 214 26.01 7.80 2.16
C LEU A 214 27.37 7.52 2.83
N THR A 215 27.57 6.33 3.40
CA THR A 215 28.88 5.95 3.99
C THR A 215 29.93 5.70 2.93
N THR A 216 29.58 5.04 1.82
CA THR A 216 30.51 4.76 0.71
C THR A 216 30.87 6.04 -0.03
N GLU A 217 29.91 6.97 -0.21
CA GLU A 217 30.17 8.32 -0.70
C GLU A 217 31.17 9.07 0.19
N ALA A 218 30.98 9.04 1.52
CA ALA A 218 31.89 9.68 2.47
C ALA A 218 33.30 9.05 2.48
N MET A 219 33.42 7.77 2.06
CA MET A 219 34.69 7.08 1.86
C MET A 219 35.29 7.32 0.47
N ASN A 220 34.64 8.11 -0.39
CA ASN A 220 35.00 8.37 -1.80
C ASN A 220 35.02 7.12 -2.69
N ASP A 221 34.21 6.10 -2.37
CA ASP A 221 34.09 4.90 -3.21
C ASP A 221 33.20 5.18 -4.45
N ALA A 222 33.50 4.52 -5.57
CA ALA A 222 32.70 4.60 -6.80
C ALA A 222 31.38 3.84 -6.74
N SER A 223 31.23 2.92 -5.78
CA SER A 223 30.02 2.12 -5.58
C SER A 223 28.81 2.89 -5.04
N ALA A 224 28.96 4.13 -4.56
CA ALA A 224 27.86 4.87 -3.93
C ALA A 224 26.66 5.10 -4.86
N GLY A 225 26.91 5.53 -6.11
CA GLY A 225 25.86 5.77 -7.11
C GLY A 225 25.05 4.50 -7.41
N THR A 226 25.69 3.34 -7.53
CA THR A 226 25.00 2.08 -7.80
C THR A 226 24.16 1.62 -6.62
N ILE A 227 24.60 1.86 -5.38
CA ILE A 227 23.84 1.50 -4.17
C ILE A 227 22.54 2.32 -4.06
N PHE A 228 22.57 3.62 -4.40
CA PHE A 228 21.36 4.43 -4.43
C PHE A 228 20.36 3.95 -5.51
N GLU A 229 20.85 3.56 -6.68
CA GLU A 229 20.02 2.98 -7.73
C GLU A 229 19.44 1.62 -7.31
N GLU A 230 20.24 0.75 -6.67
CA GLU A 230 19.77 -0.50 -6.07
C GLU A 230 18.57 -0.27 -5.15
N ALA A 231 18.63 0.71 -4.26
CA ALA A 231 17.53 1.03 -3.36
C ALA A 231 16.23 1.39 -4.12
N VAL A 232 16.34 2.20 -5.17
CA VAL A 232 15.17 2.67 -5.95
C VAL A 232 14.57 1.53 -6.77
N THR A 233 15.39 0.66 -7.35
CA THR A 233 14.88 -0.51 -8.08
C THR A 233 14.12 -1.49 -7.19
N LEU A 234 14.53 -1.66 -5.92
CA LEU A 234 13.77 -2.44 -4.95
C LEU A 234 12.41 -1.81 -4.64
N VAL A 235 12.35 -0.47 -4.58
CA VAL A 235 11.08 0.25 -4.45
C VAL A 235 10.22 0.02 -5.68
N ASP A 236 10.73 0.21 -6.89
CA ASP A 236 9.94 0.02 -8.12
C ASP A 236 9.38 -1.40 -8.29
N THR A 237 10.08 -2.41 -7.77
CA THR A 237 9.67 -3.82 -7.89
C THR A 237 8.69 -4.26 -6.81
N PHE A 238 8.89 -3.86 -5.56
CA PHE A 238 8.14 -4.41 -4.41
C PHE A 238 7.20 -3.42 -3.71
N HIS A 239 7.35 -2.10 -3.91
CA HIS A 239 6.54 -1.08 -3.25
C HIS A 239 5.16 -0.91 -3.90
N ASN A 240 4.10 -0.78 -3.10
CA ASN A 240 2.77 -0.40 -3.60
C ASN A 240 2.56 1.10 -3.45
N SER A 241 2.84 1.83 -4.54
CA SER A 241 2.75 3.28 -4.55
C SER A 241 1.35 3.86 -4.26
N GLY A 242 0.28 3.07 -4.39
CA GLY A 242 -1.09 3.53 -4.14
C GLY A 242 -1.59 3.31 -2.71
N GLN A 243 -1.00 2.38 -1.96
CA GLN A 243 -1.55 1.92 -0.68
C GLN A 243 -1.61 3.02 0.38
N SER A 244 -0.62 3.93 0.41
CA SER A 244 -0.55 5.03 1.39
C SER A 244 -1.75 5.98 1.33
N HIS A 245 -2.35 6.18 0.15
CA HIS A 245 -3.45 7.13 -0.07
C HIS A 245 -4.81 6.47 -0.30
N LYS A 246 -4.92 5.14 -0.18
CA LYS A 246 -6.16 4.40 -0.42
C LYS A 246 -7.37 4.97 0.33
N MET A 247 -7.21 5.28 1.61
CA MET A 247 -8.29 5.85 2.46
C MET A 247 -8.32 7.39 2.48
N LEU A 248 -7.34 8.05 1.85
CA LEU A 248 -7.21 9.50 1.85
C LEU A 248 -7.82 10.14 0.59
N ARG A 249 -7.78 9.40 -0.52
CA ARG A 249 -8.11 9.89 -1.86
C ARG A 249 -9.53 10.44 -1.99
N LEU A 250 -10.52 9.82 -1.37
CA LEU A 250 -11.93 10.23 -1.45
C LEU A 250 -12.35 11.24 -0.37
N LEU A 251 -11.47 11.59 0.57
CA LEU A 251 -11.80 12.50 1.68
C LEU A 251 -12.30 13.88 1.25
N PRO A 252 -11.82 14.49 0.16
CA PRO A 252 -12.39 15.73 -0.38
C PRO A 252 -13.91 15.70 -0.64
N ARG A 253 -14.50 14.51 -0.81
CA ARG A 253 -15.95 14.34 -1.04
C ARG A 253 -16.78 14.47 0.23
N LEU A 254 -16.15 14.46 1.41
CA LEU A 254 -16.82 14.67 2.70
C LEU A 254 -17.27 16.13 2.88
N GLY A 255 -16.52 17.08 2.30
CA GLY A 255 -16.82 18.50 2.36
C GLY A 255 -18.20 18.81 1.77
N ARG A 256 -19.13 19.27 2.61
CA ARG A 256 -20.52 19.59 2.19
C ARG A 256 -20.79 21.07 2.01
N ARG A 257 -19.90 21.94 2.46
CA ARG A 257 -20.06 23.40 2.40
C ARG A 257 -19.07 23.99 1.40
N PHE A 258 -19.46 25.09 0.76
CA PHE A 258 -18.62 25.78 -0.22
C PHE A 258 -18.29 27.22 0.18
N ASN A 259 -19.14 27.90 0.95
CA ASN A 259 -18.89 29.29 1.36
C ASN A 259 -17.99 29.39 2.61
N LEU A 260 -18.15 28.46 3.56
CA LEU A 260 -17.37 28.36 4.80
C LEU A 260 -16.96 26.90 4.97
N ASN A 261 -15.82 26.65 5.60
CA ASN A 261 -15.22 25.33 5.78
C ASN A 261 -15.00 24.58 4.46
N PHE A 262 -14.64 25.31 3.39
CA PHE A 262 -14.44 24.71 2.06
C PHE A 262 -13.11 23.96 1.96
N GLU A 263 -12.18 24.16 2.90
CA GLU A 263 -10.93 23.42 3.02
C GLU A 263 -11.16 21.91 3.13
N GLU A 264 -12.32 21.47 3.66
CA GLU A 264 -12.72 20.06 3.66
C GLU A 264 -12.77 19.44 2.25
N LYS A 265 -12.98 20.26 1.20
CA LYS A 265 -12.99 19.84 -0.21
C LYS A 265 -11.61 19.87 -0.85
N PHE A 266 -10.61 20.42 -0.16
CA PHE A 266 -9.23 20.59 -0.66
C PHE A 266 -8.22 19.98 0.31
N LEU A 267 -8.65 19.02 1.13
CA LEU A 267 -7.76 18.29 2.02
C LEU A 267 -6.66 17.63 1.20
N TYR A 268 -5.43 17.94 1.58
CA TYR A 268 -4.22 17.42 0.96
C TYR A 268 -3.37 16.77 2.03
N PHE A 269 -2.86 15.59 1.71
CA PHE A 269 -1.94 14.82 2.55
C PHE A 269 -0.68 14.61 1.74
N SER A 270 0.45 15.04 2.28
CA SER A 270 1.73 14.95 1.57
C SER A 270 2.18 13.48 1.50
N PRO A 271 2.64 13.00 0.34
CA PRO A 271 3.19 11.65 0.25
C PRO A 271 4.43 11.46 1.13
N PHE A 272 5.18 12.53 1.41
CA PHE A 272 6.36 12.47 2.27
C PHE A 272 6.04 12.15 3.74
N ASP A 273 4.84 12.48 4.23
CA ASP A 273 4.42 12.17 5.61
C ASP A 273 3.77 10.79 5.70
N TYR A 274 3.09 10.37 4.62
CA TYR A 274 2.30 9.15 4.60
C TYR A 274 3.04 7.93 4.03
N ASP A 275 4.19 8.15 3.42
CA ASP A 275 4.97 7.13 2.75
C ASP A 275 6.47 7.40 2.91
N ARG A 276 7.04 6.84 3.99
CA ARG A 276 8.46 7.02 4.30
C ARG A 276 9.37 6.32 3.30
N VAL A 277 8.93 5.19 2.72
CA VAL A 277 9.68 4.47 1.66
C VAL A 277 9.86 5.39 0.45
N PHE A 278 8.79 6.07 0.04
CA PHE A 278 8.83 7.07 -1.03
C PHE A 278 9.80 8.21 -0.72
N ALA A 279 9.77 8.78 0.49
CA ALA A 279 10.68 9.86 0.89
C ALA A 279 12.15 9.42 0.90
N LEU A 280 12.43 8.20 1.38
CA LEU A 280 13.79 7.63 1.36
C LEU A 280 14.28 7.39 -0.07
N ALA A 281 13.43 6.89 -0.96
CA ALA A 281 13.76 6.68 -2.37
C ALA A 281 14.05 8.01 -3.08
N ASP A 282 13.25 9.05 -2.82
CA ASP A 282 13.47 10.40 -3.34
C ASP A 282 14.84 10.96 -2.90
N GLN A 283 15.19 10.78 -1.63
CA GLN A 283 16.47 11.20 -1.08
C GLN A 283 17.65 10.38 -1.66
N CYS A 284 17.47 9.09 -1.93
CA CYS A 284 18.47 8.27 -2.63
C CYS A 284 18.77 8.84 -4.02
N LEU A 285 17.72 9.19 -4.78
CA LEU A 285 17.86 9.75 -6.13
C LEU A 285 18.50 11.14 -6.09
N GLU A 286 18.16 11.99 -5.12
CA GLU A 286 18.81 13.29 -4.95
C GLU A 286 20.33 13.14 -4.69
N LYS A 287 20.71 12.19 -3.83
CA LYS A 287 22.12 11.94 -3.53
C LYS A 287 22.86 11.32 -4.71
N ALA A 288 22.22 10.40 -5.44
CA ALA A 288 22.77 9.86 -6.68
C ALA A 288 22.98 10.95 -7.74
N GLU A 289 22.04 11.88 -7.89
CA GLU A 289 22.15 13.02 -8.80
C GLU A 289 23.38 13.87 -8.46
N ALA A 290 23.51 14.30 -7.20
CA ALA A 290 24.66 15.08 -6.73
C ALA A 290 26.00 14.35 -6.95
N PHE A 291 26.01 13.03 -6.70
CA PHE A 291 27.17 12.17 -6.91
C PHE A 291 27.60 12.11 -8.39
N TYR A 292 26.65 11.93 -9.32
CA TYR A 292 26.95 11.90 -10.75
C TYR A 292 27.31 13.28 -11.31
N GLN A 293 26.69 14.35 -10.80
CA GLN A 293 27.07 15.72 -11.13
C GLN A 293 28.52 16.01 -10.75
N ALA A 294 28.95 15.62 -9.54
CA ALA A 294 30.33 15.80 -9.09
C ALA A 294 31.36 15.07 -9.97
N ARG A 295 30.95 13.99 -10.64
CA ARG A 295 31.80 13.19 -11.56
C ARG A 295 31.65 13.57 -13.03
N ASN A 296 30.84 14.58 -13.34
CA ASN A 296 30.50 14.98 -14.72
C ASN A 296 29.84 13.87 -15.57
N ASP A 297 29.19 12.88 -14.96
CA ASP A 297 28.44 11.85 -15.70
C ASP A 297 27.03 12.36 -16.05
N ARG A 298 26.91 12.97 -17.23
CA ARG A 298 25.63 13.51 -17.74
C ARG A 298 24.58 12.42 -17.98
N ALA A 299 25.01 11.22 -18.38
CA ALA A 299 24.08 10.12 -18.66
C ALA A 299 23.45 9.61 -17.36
N GLY A 300 24.26 9.46 -16.30
CA GLY A 300 23.79 9.10 -14.97
C GLY A 300 22.79 10.11 -14.40
N VAL A 301 23.09 11.41 -14.49
CA VAL A 301 22.20 12.48 -14.03
C VAL A 301 20.83 12.42 -14.73
N MET A 302 20.80 12.29 -16.06
CA MET A 302 19.53 12.24 -16.80
C MET A 302 18.68 11.04 -16.39
N ARG A 303 19.30 9.87 -16.22
CA ARG A 303 18.61 8.64 -15.81
C ARG A 303 18.02 8.74 -14.41
N VAL A 304 18.79 9.24 -13.44
CA VAL A 304 18.33 9.46 -12.06
C VAL A 304 17.17 10.46 -12.01
N LEU A 305 17.27 11.58 -12.74
CA LEU A 305 16.20 12.57 -12.81
C LEU A 305 14.92 12.04 -13.46
N GLN A 306 15.04 11.21 -14.50
CA GLN A 306 13.90 10.54 -15.12
C GLN A 306 13.21 9.61 -14.11
N GLN A 307 13.96 8.76 -13.42
CA GLN A 307 13.41 7.88 -12.39
C GLN A 307 12.75 8.66 -11.24
N ARG A 308 13.37 9.76 -10.78
CA ARG A 308 12.81 10.62 -9.73
C ARG A 308 11.48 11.24 -10.16
N LYS A 309 11.41 11.70 -11.41
CA LYS A 309 10.17 12.21 -12.02
C LYS A 309 9.10 11.11 -12.12
N GLU A 310 9.45 9.93 -12.60
CA GLU A 310 8.50 8.81 -12.73
C GLU A 310 7.96 8.36 -11.36
N LEU A 311 8.82 8.33 -10.34
CA LEU A 311 8.45 8.00 -8.97
C LEU A 311 7.42 8.98 -8.39
N ILE A 312 7.64 10.29 -8.54
CA ILE A 312 6.68 11.31 -8.10
C ILE A 312 5.40 11.31 -8.95
N ASP A 313 5.51 11.07 -10.26
CA ASP A 313 4.35 11.01 -11.16
C ASP A 313 3.45 9.81 -10.82
N LYS A 314 4.02 8.61 -10.56
CA LYS A 314 3.29 7.43 -10.06
C LYS A 314 2.54 7.75 -8.77
N LYS A 315 3.19 8.47 -7.84
CA LYS A 315 2.57 8.87 -6.57
C LYS A 315 1.40 9.84 -6.79
N PHE A 316 1.60 10.89 -7.59
CA PHE A 316 0.54 11.84 -7.92
C PHE A 316 -0.63 11.18 -8.65
N PHE A 317 -0.35 10.26 -9.58
CA PHE A 317 -1.38 9.51 -10.29
C PHE A 317 -2.28 8.74 -9.33
N ASN A 318 -1.69 8.05 -8.34
CA ASN A 318 -2.45 7.33 -7.33
C ASN A 318 -3.23 8.23 -6.36
N MET A 319 -2.80 9.49 -6.19
CA MET A 319 -3.55 10.50 -5.43
C MET A 319 -4.65 11.18 -6.25
N ARG A 320 -4.73 10.98 -7.57
CA ARG A 320 -5.75 11.63 -8.40
C ARG A 320 -7.15 11.11 -8.06
N ASP A 321 -8.10 12.03 -8.02
CA ASP A 321 -9.53 11.77 -8.03
C ASP A 321 -10.25 12.89 -8.76
N PHE A 322 -11.43 12.59 -9.30
CA PHE A 322 -12.28 13.60 -9.90
C PHE A 322 -13.11 14.33 -8.85
N ALA A 323 -13.36 15.62 -9.06
CA ALA A 323 -14.23 16.37 -8.18
C ALA A 323 -15.66 15.78 -8.18
N GLY A 324 -16.25 15.68 -6.99
CA GLY A 324 -17.67 15.38 -6.83
C GLY A 324 -18.52 16.64 -6.92
N ARG A 325 -19.49 16.79 -6.01
CA ARG A 325 -20.31 18.00 -5.93
C ARG A 325 -19.50 19.19 -5.41
N ILE A 326 -19.46 20.26 -6.19
CA ILE A 326 -18.73 21.50 -5.85
C ILE A 326 -19.51 22.34 -4.84
N HIS A 327 -20.73 22.76 -5.18
CA HIS A 327 -21.53 23.63 -4.31
C HIS A 327 -22.06 22.94 -3.06
N THR A 328 -22.52 23.77 -2.12
CA THR A 328 -23.08 23.33 -0.84
C THR A 328 -24.18 22.27 -1.02
N MET A 329 -24.11 21.23 -0.19
CA MET A 329 -25.10 20.17 -0.04
C MET A 329 -25.68 20.24 1.37
N ARG A 330 -27.01 20.37 1.49
CA ARG A 330 -27.70 20.30 2.78
C ARG A 330 -28.21 18.87 3.02
N GLY A 331 -28.13 18.39 4.26
CA GLY A 331 -28.55 17.03 4.61
C GLY A 331 -27.58 15.92 4.17
N HIS A 332 -28.14 14.77 3.77
CA HIS A 332 -27.44 13.59 3.22
C HIS A 332 -26.18 13.10 3.97
N TRP A 333 -26.14 13.26 5.30
CA TRP A 333 -24.98 12.89 6.11
C TRP A 333 -24.63 11.39 6.04
N LYS A 334 -25.61 10.52 5.75
CA LYS A 334 -25.40 9.07 5.58
C LYS A 334 -24.52 8.72 4.37
N ARG A 335 -24.33 9.64 3.40
CA ARG A 335 -23.44 9.40 2.24
C ARG A 335 -21.97 9.21 2.61
N ARG A 336 -21.55 9.62 3.82
CA ARG A 336 -20.19 9.35 4.32
C ARG A 336 -19.83 7.86 4.28
N ALA A 337 -20.80 6.96 4.45
CA ALA A 337 -20.59 5.51 4.39
C ALA A 337 -20.22 5.01 2.98
N GLN A 338 -20.64 5.72 1.93
CA GLN A 338 -20.26 5.40 0.54
C GLN A 338 -18.89 6.01 0.20
N VAL A 339 -18.55 7.15 0.80
CA VAL A 339 -17.26 7.83 0.59
C VAL A 339 -16.12 7.11 1.32
N LEU A 340 -16.36 6.70 2.56
CA LEU A 340 -15.38 6.02 3.40
C LEU A 340 -15.45 4.51 3.15
N THR A 341 -14.89 4.08 2.02
CA THR A 341 -14.85 2.68 1.58
C THR A 341 -13.45 2.29 1.14
N ASN A 342 -13.22 0.99 0.94
CA ASN A 342 -11.99 0.46 0.36
C ASN A 342 -11.97 0.70 -1.16
N ALA A 343 -12.09 1.97 -1.57
CA ALA A 343 -12.16 2.35 -2.96
C ALA A 343 -10.86 1.94 -3.68
N PRO A 344 -10.96 1.27 -4.84
CA PRO A 344 -9.78 0.83 -5.54
C PRO A 344 -8.89 2.02 -5.91
N THR A 345 -7.61 1.92 -5.62
CA THR A 345 -6.57 2.85 -6.11
C THR A 345 -6.39 2.65 -7.62
N PRO A 346 -5.90 3.67 -8.35
CA PRO A 346 -5.60 3.51 -9.77
C PRO A 346 -4.63 2.35 -10.04
N ASP A 347 -3.61 2.18 -9.20
CA ASP A 347 -2.65 1.06 -9.31
C ASP A 347 -3.33 -0.31 -9.17
N GLU A 348 -4.12 -0.54 -8.11
CA GLU A 348 -4.78 -1.84 -7.93
C GLU A 348 -5.85 -2.11 -9.00
N LEU A 349 -6.54 -1.07 -9.46
CA LEU A 349 -7.54 -1.17 -10.53
C LEU A 349 -6.91 -1.60 -11.86
N LEU A 350 -5.72 -1.07 -12.18
CA LEU A 350 -5.01 -1.42 -13.41
C LEU A 350 -4.34 -2.79 -13.31
N ARG A 351 -3.77 -3.14 -12.15
CA ARG A 351 -3.13 -4.46 -11.92
C ARG A 351 -4.14 -5.60 -11.92
N TYR A 352 -5.25 -5.44 -11.19
CA TYR A 352 -6.28 -6.46 -11.04
C TYR A 352 -7.48 -6.19 -11.94
N SER A 353 -7.23 -5.62 -13.12
CA SER A 353 -8.28 -5.48 -14.14
C SER A 353 -8.89 -6.86 -14.42
N PRO A 354 -10.22 -7.00 -14.46
CA PRO A 354 -10.90 -8.29 -14.58
C PRO A 354 -10.61 -9.03 -15.90
N THR A 355 -9.99 -8.35 -16.87
CA THR A 355 -9.53 -8.94 -18.13
C THR A 355 -8.15 -9.59 -18.03
N ILE A 356 -7.28 -9.07 -17.16
CA ILE A 356 -5.91 -9.56 -16.94
C ILE A 356 -5.92 -10.54 -15.76
N HIS A 357 -6.36 -10.07 -14.60
CA HIS A 357 -6.57 -10.90 -13.43
C HIS A 357 -8.01 -11.42 -13.43
N GLN A 358 -8.24 -12.44 -14.25
CA GLN A 358 -9.57 -13.00 -14.46
C GLN A 358 -10.12 -13.58 -13.16
N VAL A 359 -11.42 -13.42 -12.97
CA VAL A 359 -12.13 -14.04 -11.86
C VAL A 359 -12.21 -15.53 -12.15
N HIS A 360 -11.64 -16.35 -11.28
CA HIS A 360 -11.85 -17.79 -11.33
C HIS A 360 -13.34 -18.07 -11.09
N ARG A 361 -13.99 -18.67 -12.08
CA ARG A 361 -15.42 -18.94 -12.09
C ARG A 361 -15.64 -20.44 -12.26
N ASP A 362 -15.98 -21.09 -11.16
CA ASP A 362 -16.23 -22.54 -11.13
C ASP A 362 -17.72 -22.84 -11.33
N PHE A 363 -18.02 -23.60 -12.39
CA PHE A 363 -19.40 -23.94 -12.76
C PHE A 363 -20.04 -24.96 -11.82
N LYS A 364 -19.26 -25.63 -10.97
CA LYS A 364 -19.78 -26.51 -9.92
C LYS A 364 -20.78 -25.80 -9.01
N TYR A 365 -20.61 -24.49 -8.81
CA TYR A 365 -21.48 -23.67 -7.95
C TYR A 365 -22.46 -22.81 -8.76
N GLU A 366 -22.57 -23.04 -10.06
CA GLU A 366 -23.42 -22.26 -10.95
C GLU A 366 -24.45 -23.12 -11.67
N LEU A 367 -25.51 -22.48 -12.15
CA LEU A 367 -26.58 -23.11 -12.93
C LEU A 367 -26.45 -22.90 -14.43
N ASN A 368 -25.46 -22.12 -14.86
CA ASN A 368 -25.23 -21.77 -16.25
C ASN A 368 -23.79 -22.13 -16.62
N ALA A 369 -23.60 -22.80 -17.74
CA ALA A 369 -22.29 -23.05 -18.33
C ALA A 369 -22.28 -22.64 -19.81
N PRO A 370 -21.09 -22.41 -20.38
CA PRO A 370 -20.95 -22.26 -21.82
C PRO A 370 -21.32 -23.54 -22.59
N ILE A 371 -21.67 -23.38 -23.86
CA ILE A 371 -21.89 -24.50 -24.79
C ILE A 371 -20.64 -25.39 -24.80
N GLY A 372 -20.84 -26.70 -24.72
CA GLY A 372 -19.77 -27.71 -24.63
C GLY A 372 -19.39 -28.10 -23.19
N ARG A 373 -19.71 -27.28 -22.18
CA ARG A 373 -19.46 -27.56 -20.75
C ARG A 373 -20.75 -27.78 -19.94
N GLU A 374 -21.82 -28.18 -20.62
CA GLU A 374 -23.17 -28.38 -20.04
C GLU A 374 -23.20 -29.34 -18.84
N LYS A 375 -22.28 -30.32 -18.79
CA LYS A 375 -22.21 -31.33 -17.72
C LYS A 375 -21.50 -30.85 -16.45
N GLU A 376 -20.85 -29.69 -16.49
CA GLU A 376 -20.07 -29.15 -15.37
C GLU A 376 -20.87 -28.24 -14.45
N VAL A 377 -22.11 -27.91 -14.83
CA VAL A 377 -23.08 -27.18 -14.02
C VAL A 377 -23.33 -27.93 -12.70
N GLN A 378 -23.64 -27.19 -11.62
CA GLN A 378 -23.98 -27.76 -10.31
C GLN A 378 -24.91 -28.98 -10.47
N PRO A 379 -24.60 -30.16 -9.90
CA PRO A 379 -25.43 -31.34 -10.10
C PRO A 379 -26.78 -31.23 -9.37
N GLY A 380 -27.76 -32.02 -9.83
CA GLY A 380 -29.02 -32.19 -9.11
C GLY A 380 -29.59 -33.58 -9.36
N VAL A 381 -30.24 -34.13 -8.34
CA VAL A 381 -30.86 -35.46 -8.40
C VAL A 381 -32.14 -35.36 -9.23
N ASN A 382 -32.33 -36.31 -10.16
CA ASN A 382 -33.52 -36.41 -11.02
C ASN A 382 -33.80 -35.13 -11.84
N ARG A 383 -32.75 -34.50 -12.38
CA ARG A 383 -32.93 -33.36 -13.28
C ARG A 383 -33.52 -33.81 -14.62
N VAL A 384 -34.72 -33.30 -14.90
CA VAL A 384 -35.40 -33.45 -16.19
C VAL A 384 -35.55 -32.07 -16.81
N VAL A 385 -34.98 -31.89 -18.00
CA VAL A 385 -35.17 -30.66 -18.79
C VAL A 385 -36.60 -30.66 -19.32
N GLN A 386 -37.42 -29.69 -18.90
CA GLN A 386 -38.82 -29.57 -19.30
C GLN A 386 -38.96 -28.86 -20.65
N ASP A 387 -38.72 -27.54 -20.66
CA ASP A 387 -38.76 -26.67 -21.82
C ASP A 387 -37.84 -25.46 -21.60
N MET A 388 -37.77 -24.55 -22.56
CA MET A 388 -37.00 -23.29 -22.47
C MET A 388 -37.66 -22.21 -21.60
N GLY A 389 -38.74 -22.51 -20.88
CA GLY A 389 -39.44 -21.53 -20.04
C GLY A 389 -40.16 -20.41 -20.79
N ASN A 390 -40.71 -20.69 -21.98
CA ASN A 390 -41.37 -19.68 -22.81
C ASN A 390 -42.60 -19.08 -22.09
N PRO A 391 -42.68 -17.75 -21.86
CA PRO A 391 -43.77 -17.14 -21.10
C PRO A 391 -45.15 -17.26 -21.78
N TYR A 392 -45.20 -17.58 -23.08
CA TYR A 392 -46.45 -17.74 -23.83
C TYR A 392 -47.08 -19.13 -23.72
N ARG A 393 -46.41 -20.10 -23.08
CA ARG A 393 -46.91 -21.48 -22.90
C ARG A 393 -48.21 -21.54 -22.07
N CYS A 394 -48.41 -20.57 -21.18
CA CYS A 394 -49.60 -20.45 -20.32
C CYS A 394 -50.81 -19.82 -21.02
N ARG A 395 -50.68 -19.40 -22.29
CA ARG A 395 -51.80 -18.88 -23.09
C ARG A 395 -52.60 -20.03 -23.70
N GLY A 396 -53.46 -19.70 -24.67
CA GLY A 396 -54.29 -20.67 -25.37
C GLY A 396 -53.50 -21.60 -26.32
N VAL A 397 -54.22 -22.61 -26.82
CA VAL A 397 -53.71 -23.67 -27.71
C VAL A 397 -53.00 -23.12 -28.96
N HIS A 398 -53.46 -21.97 -29.47
CA HIS A 398 -52.82 -21.33 -30.63
C HIS A 398 -51.37 -20.91 -30.33
N SER A 399 -51.13 -20.28 -29.18
CA SER A 399 -49.78 -19.92 -28.74
C SER A 399 -48.92 -21.16 -28.54
N GLN A 400 -49.47 -22.25 -27.99
CA GLN A 400 -48.76 -23.52 -27.84
C GLN A 400 -48.37 -24.16 -29.18
N ARG A 401 -49.21 -24.04 -30.22
CA ARG A 401 -48.86 -24.52 -31.57
C ARG A 401 -47.71 -23.73 -32.19
N MET A 402 -47.61 -22.43 -31.92
CA MET A 402 -46.54 -21.58 -32.44
C MET A 402 -45.16 -21.92 -31.85
N LEU A 403 -45.12 -22.45 -30.63
CA LEU A 403 -43.88 -22.76 -29.89
C LEU A 403 -43.45 -24.23 -29.98
N ARG A 404 -44.18 -25.05 -30.75
CA ARG A 404 -44.01 -26.51 -30.81
C ARG A 404 -42.61 -26.98 -31.20
N ASP A 405 -41.95 -26.31 -32.14
CA ASP A 405 -40.65 -26.76 -32.68
C ASP A 405 -39.44 -26.07 -32.01
N ALA A 406 -39.69 -25.09 -31.14
CA ALA A 406 -38.64 -24.26 -30.55
C ALA A 406 -37.65 -25.10 -29.72
N GLU A 407 -38.15 -26.06 -28.94
CA GLU A 407 -37.33 -26.96 -28.11
C GLU A 407 -36.42 -27.85 -28.94
N LYS A 408 -36.97 -28.48 -29.98
CA LYS A 408 -36.21 -29.35 -30.89
C LYS A 408 -35.13 -28.57 -31.63
N ASN A 409 -35.39 -27.31 -31.97
CA ASN A 409 -34.40 -26.44 -32.60
C ASN A 409 -33.30 -26.02 -31.62
N PHE A 410 -33.66 -25.69 -30.37
CA PHE A 410 -32.69 -25.36 -29.33
C PHE A 410 -31.80 -26.55 -28.96
N GLU A 411 -32.39 -27.74 -28.82
CA GLU A 411 -31.64 -28.97 -28.57
C GLU A 411 -30.67 -29.30 -29.72
N LYS A 412 -31.08 -29.12 -30.98
CA LYS A 412 -30.18 -29.25 -32.13
C LYS A 412 -29.04 -28.22 -32.10
N TYR A 413 -29.32 -27.00 -31.69
CA TYR A 413 -28.31 -25.93 -31.57
C TYR A 413 -27.24 -26.29 -30.54
N VAL A 414 -27.65 -26.65 -29.32
CA VAL A 414 -26.72 -27.02 -28.24
C VAL A 414 -25.92 -28.29 -28.59
N ARG A 415 -26.52 -29.24 -29.30
CA ARG A 415 -25.82 -30.46 -29.76
C ARG A 415 -24.90 -30.23 -30.95
N GLY A 416 -25.23 -29.30 -31.86
CA GLY A 416 -24.49 -29.07 -33.11
C GLY A 416 -23.09 -28.49 -32.87
N ASP A 417 -22.97 -27.56 -31.92
CA ASP A 417 -21.71 -26.90 -31.59
C ASP A 417 -20.79 -27.75 -30.68
N ALA A 418 -21.31 -28.82 -30.08
CA ALA A 418 -20.52 -29.77 -29.28
C ALA A 418 -19.59 -30.67 -30.14
N PHE A 419 -19.76 -30.68 -31.47
CA PHE A 419 -19.00 -31.51 -32.43
C PHE A 419 -18.23 -30.68 -33.48
N GLY A 420 -18.14 -29.36 -33.32
CA GLY A 420 -17.45 -28.44 -34.24
C GLY A 420 -16.03 -28.05 -33.81
N ALA A 421 -15.25 -28.98 -33.26
CA ALA A 421 -13.81 -28.85 -32.99
C ALA A 421 -13.05 -30.06 -33.53
#